data_AF-A0A3C1PI47-F1
#
_entry.id   AF-A0A3C1PI47-F1
#
_cell.length_a   1.000
_cell.length_b   1.000
_cell.length_c   1.000
_cell.angle_alpha   90.00
_cell.angle_beta   90.00
_cell.angle_gamma   90.00
#
_symmetry.space_group_name_H-M   'P 1'
#
loop_
_entity.id
_entity.type
_entity.pdbx_description
1 polymer ?
#
loop_
_entity_poly.entity_id
_entity_poly.type
_entity_poly.pdbx_seq_one_letter_code
_entity_poly.pdbx_strand_id
1 'polypeptide(L)' 'MKKWCIHLNFENTAWSLFNSEGMLINYSGSSAKGQIDSNIDDGLLLLSGLFVTNYFWQMTIATLMAVFIPIWTSILR' A
#
# COMPACT_ATOMS: atom_id res chain seq x y z
N MET A 1 8.11 -21.97 13.87
CA MET A 1 7.62 -20.58 13.72
C MET A 1 7.83 -20.16 12.27
N LYS A 2 6.76 -19.94 11.50
CA LYS A 2 6.88 -19.41 10.12
C LYS A 2 7.29 -17.94 10.22
N LYS A 3 8.41 -17.58 9.57
CA LYS A 3 8.98 -16.23 9.62
C LYS A 3 8.62 -15.52 8.31
N TRP A 4 7.91 -14.40 8.45
CA TRP A 4 7.36 -13.65 7.33
C TRP A 4 8.19 -12.39 7.12
N CYS A 5 8.68 -12.16 5.91
CA CYS A 5 9.44 -10.96 5.54
C CYS A 5 8.64 -10.17 4.51
N ILE A 6 8.31 -8.92 4.86
CA ILE A 6 7.61 -7.99 3.99
C ILE A 6 8.67 -7.09 3.33
N HIS A 7 8.69 -7.08 2.00
CA HIS A 7 9.51 -6.18 1.22
C HIS A 7 8.63 -5.06 0.67
N LEU A 8 8.96 -3.81 1.00
CA LEU A 8 8.22 -2.63 0.57
C LEU A 8 9.00 -1.94 -0.55
N ASN A 9 8.40 -1.86 -1.74
CA ASN A 9 8.97 -1.11 -2.84
C ASN A 9 8.26 0.25 -2.93
N PHE A 10 8.89 1.27 -2.35
CA PHE A 10 8.31 2.62 -2.21
C PHE A 10 8.05 3.31 -3.55
N GLU A 11 8.81 2.98 -4.60
CA GLU A 11 8.72 3.65 -5.90
C GLU A 11 7.46 3.30 -6.70
N ASN A 12 6.72 2.24 -6.35
CA ASN A 12 5.57 1.78 -7.13
C ASN A 12 4.42 1.22 -6.29
N THR A 13 4.37 1.57 -4.99
CA THR A 13 3.39 1.02 -4.02
C THR A 13 3.26 -0.51 -4.07
N ALA A 14 4.31 -1.18 -4.55
CA ALA A 14 4.37 -2.62 -4.69
C ALA A 14 4.95 -3.20 -3.41
N TRP A 15 4.36 -4.29 -2.93
CA TRP A 15 4.88 -5.00 -1.76
C TRP A 15 4.89 -6.50 -2.03
N SER A 16 5.93 -7.16 -1.58
CA SER A 16 6.10 -8.60 -1.78
C SER A 16 6.28 -9.26 -0.42
N LEU A 17 5.57 -10.36 -0.20
CA LEU A 17 5.57 -11.08 1.06
C LEU A 17 6.21 -12.46 0.84
N PHE A 18 7.29 -12.69 1.58
CA PHE A 18 8.12 -13.89 1.51
C PHE A 18 7.97 -14.72 2.77
N ASN A 19 7.90 -16.03 2.61
CA ASN A 19 8.03 -17.02 3.69
C ASN A 19 9.25 -17.90 3.39
N SER A 20 9.64 -18.74 4.35
CA SER A 20 10.72 -19.73 4.21
C SER A 20 10.52 -20.73 3.07
N GLU A 21 9.32 -20.83 2.52
CA GLU A 21 8.96 -21.71 1.40
C GLU A 21 8.99 -21.01 0.02
N GLY A 22 9.21 -19.68 -0.03
CA GLY A 22 9.25 -18.90 -1.28
C GLY A 22 8.42 -17.61 -1.26
N MET A 23 8.29 -16.98 -2.44
CA MET A 23 7.43 -15.80 -2.65
C MET A 23 5.96 -16.23 -2.60
N LEU A 24 5.18 -15.64 -1.70
CA LEU A 24 3.79 -16.06 -1.47
C LEU A 24 2.77 -15.08 -2.03
N ILE A 25 3.05 -13.79 -1.91
CA ILE A 25 2.18 -12.73 -2.44
C ILE A 25 3.06 -11.68 -3.09
N ASN A 26 2.74 -11.37 -4.33
CA ASN A 26 3.32 -10.26 -5.05
C ASN A 26 2.21 -9.25 -5.34
N TYR A 27 2.20 -8.16 -4.60
CA TYR A 27 1.33 -7.02 -4.86
C TYR A 27 2.07 -6.01 -5.72
N SER A 28 1.55 -5.76 -6.91
CA SER A 28 2.02 -4.73 -7.82
C SER A 28 0.84 -3.81 -8.14
N GLY A 29 0.81 -2.62 -7.56
CA GLY A 29 -0.30 -1.69 -7.77
C GLY A 29 0.10 -0.24 -7.79
N SER A 30 -0.40 0.48 -8.79
CA SER A 30 -0.36 1.94 -8.89
C SER A 30 -1.58 2.54 -8.21
N SER A 31 -1.53 3.84 -7.87
CA SER A 31 -2.54 4.65 -7.15
C SER A 31 -4.00 4.50 -7.61
N ALA A 32 -4.27 3.87 -8.75
CA ALA A 32 -5.62 3.61 -9.27
C ALA A 32 -5.92 2.13 -9.61
N LYS A 33 -4.91 1.25 -9.68
CA LYS A 33 -5.06 -0.16 -10.08
C LYS A 33 -3.98 -1.02 -9.40
N GLY A 34 -4.40 -2.05 -8.68
CA GLY A 34 -3.52 -3.04 -8.07
C GLY A 34 -3.78 -4.44 -8.60
N GLN A 35 -2.72 -5.12 -9.02
CA GLN A 35 -2.73 -6.54 -9.35
C GLN A 35 -2.05 -7.30 -8.22
N ILE A 36 -2.72 -8.36 -7.76
CA ILE A 36 -2.24 -9.18 -6.65
C ILE A 36 -2.13 -10.60 -7.19
N ASP A 37 -0.89 -11.06 -7.34
CA ASP A 37 -0.61 -12.45 -7.63
C ASP A 37 -0.27 -13.14 -6.32
N SER A 38 -1.17 -13.98 -5.83
CA SER A 38 -0.97 -14.78 -4.61
C SER A 38 -0.99 -16.26 -4.95
N ASN A 39 0.03 -16.98 -4.46
CA ASN A 39 0.10 -18.45 -4.54
C ASN A 39 -0.55 -19.12 -3.30
N ILE A 40 -1.23 -18.31 -2.47
CA ILE A 40 -1.95 -18.74 -1.26
C ILE A 40 -3.39 -18.23 -1.33
N ASP A 41 -4.33 -19.10 -0.99
CA ASP A 41 -5.79 -18.85 -0.98
C ASP A 41 -6.26 -18.17 0.33
N ASP A 42 -5.34 -17.54 1.06
CA ASP A 42 -5.64 -16.89 2.34
C ASP A 42 -6.11 -15.45 2.10
N GLY A 43 -7.39 -15.32 1.75
CA GLY A 43 -8.04 -14.03 1.44
C GLY A 43 -7.95 -12.98 2.55
N LEU A 44 -7.81 -13.40 3.82
CA LEU A 44 -7.62 -12.50 4.97
C LEU A 44 -6.31 -11.73 4.90
N LEU A 45 -5.22 -12.39 4.52
CA LEU A 45 -3.89 -11.78 4.45
C LEU A 45 -3.85 -10.75 3.31
N LEU A 46 -4.48 -11.12 2.20
CA LEU A 46 -4.67 -10.32 0.99
C LEU A 46 -5.52 -9.06 1.28
N LEU A 47 -6.64 -9.24 1.98
CA LEU A 47 -7.52 -8.14 2.41
C LEU A 47 -6.81 -7.19 3.39
N SER A 48 -5.99 -7.72 4.31
CA SER A 48 -5.24 -6.89 5.25
C SER A 48 -4.23 -6.00 4.54
N GLY A 49 -3.50 -6.53 3.55
CA GLY A 49 -2.53 -5.76 2.77
C GLY A 49 -3.21 -4.65 1.97
N LEU A 50 -4.33 -4.96 1.31
CA LEU A 50 -5.12 -3.97 0.57
C LEU A 50 -5.65 -2.85 1.47
N PHE A 51 -6.12 -3.20 2.68
CA PHE A 51 -6.63 -2.25 3.65
C PHE A 51 -5.53 -1.28 4.13
N VAL A 52 -4.35 -1.81 4.47
CA VAL A 52 -3.20 -0.99 4.90
C VAL A 52 -2.80 -0.01 3.80
N THR A 53 -2.68 -0.48 2.55
CA THR A 53 -2.33 0.39 1.41
C THR A 53 -3.35 1.50 1.20
N ASN A 54 -4.65 1.18 1.24
CA ASN A 54 -5.71 2.18 1.09
C ASN A 54 -5.72 3.21 2.23
N TYR A 55 -5.50 2.76 3.47
CA TYR A 55 -5.45 3.64 4.63
C TYR A 55 -4.30 4.64 4.55
N PHE A 56 -3.10 4.19 4.17
CA PHE A 56 -1.95 5.08 3.99
C PHE A 56 -2.19 6.10 2.88
N TRP A 57 -2.79 5.70 1.75
CA TRP A 57 -3.16 6.64 0.68
C TRP A 57 -4.14 7.71 1.14
N GLN A 58 -5.19 7.32 1.87
CA GLN A 58 -6.15 8.28 2.42
C GLN A 58 -5.51 9.25 3.40
N MET A 59 -4.62 8.77 4.28
CA MET A 59 -3.88 9.67 5.17
C MET A 59 -2.96 10.61 4.40
N THR A 60 -2.22 10.14 3.39
CA THR A 60 -1.35 10.99 2.58
C THR A 60 -2.14 12.09 1.87
N ILE A 61 -3.29 11.76 1.27
CA ILE A 61 -4.18 12.75 0.63
C ILE A 61 -4.72 13.73 1.67
N ALA A 62 -5.14 13.25 2.85
CA ALA A 62 -5.65 14.11 3.91
C ALA A 62 -4.58 15.09 4.42
N THR A 63 -3.35 14.62 4.63
CA THR A 63 -2.21 15.47 5.01
C THR A 63 -1.88 16.48 3.91
N LEU A 64 -1.87 16.07 2.64
CA LEU A 64 -1.69 16.99 1.52
C LEU A 64 -2.76 18.08 1.51
N MET A 65 -4.03 17.73 1.62
CA MET A 65 -5.12 18.72 1.67
C MET A 65 -4.98 19.66 2.86
N ALA A 66 -4.67 19.14 4.06
CA ALA A 66 -4.50 19.95 5.26
C ALA A 66 -3.39 21.01 5.13
N VAL A 67 -2.32 20.72 4.37
CA VAL A 67 -1.20 21.65 4.14
C VAL A 67 -1.47 22.56 2.93
N PHE A 68 -1.98 22.02 1.83
CA PHE A 68 -2.14 22.78 0.59
C PHE A 68 -3.35 23.71 0.59
N ILE A 69 -4.45 23.37 1.27
CA ILE A 69 -5.63 24.24 1.39
C ILE A 69 -5.26 25.61 2.01
N PRO A 70 -4.61 25.68 3.19
CA PRO A 70 -4.28 26.98 3.79
C PRO A 70 -3.29 27.78 2.92
N ILE A 71 -2.31 27.12 2.30
CA ILE A 71 -1.37 27.76 1.38
C ILE A 71 -2.11 28.36 0.19
N TRP A 72 -2.99 27.59 -0.46
CA TRP A 72 -3.79 28.04 -1.59
C TRP A 72 -4.68 29.22 -1.22
N THR A 73 -5.40 29.15 -0.10
CA THR A 73 -6.23 30.26 0.38
C THR A 73 -5.43 31.51 0.74
N SER A 74 -4.17 31.36 1.12
CA SER A 74 -3.27 32.48 1.45
C SER A 74 -2.71 33.15 0.19
N ILE A 75 -2.55 32.42 -0.91
CA ILE A 75 -2.07 32.94 -2.21
C ILE A 75 -3.20 33.58 -3.02
N LEU A 76 -4.42 33.06 -2.91
CA LEU A 76 -5.59 33.56 -3.64
C LEU A 76 -6.15 34.87 -3.06
N ARG A 77 -5.69 35.27 -1.88
CA ARG A 77 -6.06 36.50 -1.18
C ARG A 77 -5.09 37.62 -1.53
#